data_AF-A0A354HRZ6-F1
#
_entry.id   AF-A0A354HRZ6-F1
#
_cell.length_a   1.000
_cell.length_b   1.000
_cell.length_c   1.000
_cell.angle_alpha   90.00
_cell.angle_beta   90.00
_cell.angle_gamma   90.00
#
_symmetry.space_group_name_H-M   'P 1'
#
loop_
_entity.id
_entity.type
_entity.pdbx_description
1 polymer ?
#
loop_
_entity_poly.entity_id
_entity_poly.type
_entity_poly.pdbx_seq_one_letter_code
_entity_poly.pdbx_strand_id
1 'polypeptide(L)'
;KMGIQFQCLLQVNVAADPAKAGISLDEADDFLAAAAGLGGMSLRGLMTITALDAGEEQTRAWFESLAAKFRALSRQQLPENVRMDWLSMGMSGDFELAIAAGANMVRVGSAIFTGEDGQYA
;
A
#
# COMPACT_ATOMS: atom_id res chain seq x y z
N LYS A 1 21.26 2.21 -19.59
CA LYS A 1 20.69 1.94 -18.24
C LYS A 1 21.62 2.59 -17.21
N MET A 2 21.11 3.36 -16.24
CA MET A 2 21.92 4.11 -15.26
C MET A 2 22.49 3.25 -14.10
N GLY A 3 22.25 1.94 -14.07
CA GLY A 3 22.70 1.05 -13.00
C GLY A 3 21.97 1.21 -11.66
N ILE A 4 20.94 2.07 -11.59
CA ILE A 4 20.13 2.32 -10.41
C ILE A 4 18.94 1.36 -10.37
N GLN A 5 18.62 0.84 -9.18
CA GLN A 5 17.38 0.11 -8.91
C GLN A 5 16.49 0.91 -7.95
N PHE A 6 15.33 1.36 -8.43
CA PHE A 6 14.35 2.08 -7.62
C PHE A 6 13.49 1.11 -6.82
N GLN A 7 13.41 1.34 -5.51
CA GLN A 7 12.51 0.60 -4.64
C GLN A 7 11.10 1.20 -4.75
N CYS A 8 10.10 0.37 -5.01
CA CYS A 8 8.72 0.83 -5.16
C CYS A 8 7.72 -0.10 -4.47
N LEU A 9 6.50 0.40 -4.26
CA LEU A 9 5.36 -0.37 -3.78
C LEU A 9 4.25 -0.34 -4.84
N LEU A 10 3.47 -1.41 -4.92
CA LEU A 10 2.30 -1.48 -5.76
C LEU A 10 1.11 -0.84 -5.05
N GLN A 11 0.61 0.28 -5.58
CA GLN A 11 -0.62 0.88 -5.07
C GLN A 11 -1.84 0.12 -5.58
N VAL A 12 -2.64 -0.39 -4.64
CA VAL A 12 -3.89 -1.12 -4.89
C VAL A 12 -5.06 -0.28 -4.41
N ASN A 13 -6.04 -0.07 -5.27
CA ASN A 13 -7.29 0.62 -4.96
C ASN A 13 -8.31 -0.38 -4.39
N VAL A 14 -8.14 -0.75 -3.12
CA VAL A 14 -9.02 -1.71 -2.42
C VAL A 14 -10.43 -1.18 -2.18
N ALA A 15 -10.62 0.14 -2.26
CA ALA A 15 -11.91 0.81 -2.09
C ALA A 15 -12.71 0.90 -3.40
N ALA A 16 -12.11 0.56 -4.55
CA ALA A 16 -12.66 0.83 -5.88
C ALA A 16 -13.12 2.30 -6.03
N ASP A 17 -12.45 3.22 -5.33
CA ASP A 17 -12.81 4.64 -5.34
C ASP A 17 -12.27 5.26 -6.64
N PRO A 18 -13.14 5.78 -7.54
CA PRO A 18 -12.70 6.37 -8.80
C PRO A 18 -11.83 7.63 -8.60
N ALA A 19 -11.84 8.24 -7.42
CA ALA A 19 -10.97 9.36 -7.08
C ALA A 19 -9.54 8.92 -6.67
N LYS A 20 -9.29 7.60 -6.53
CA LYS A 20 -7.97 7.06 -6.14
C LYS A 20 -7.32 6.31 -7.31
N ALA A 21 -6.03 6.53 -7.47
CA ALA A 21 -5.19 5.75 -8.35
C ALA A 21 -4.91 4.35 -7.75
N GLY A 22 -4.36 3.47 -8.59
CA GLY A 22 -4.01 2.11 -8.23
C GLY A 22 -4.87 1.10 -8.99
N ILE A 23 -4.34 -0.11 -9.09
CA ILE A 23 -5.03 -1.24 -9.72
C ILE A 23 -5.98 -1.90 -8.72
N SER A 24 -6.91 -2.72 -9.19
CA SER A 24 -7.72 -3.55 -8.32
C SER A 24 -6.90 -4.66 -7.63
N LEU A 25 -7.46 -5.25 -6.59
CA LEU A 25 -6.81 -6.35 -5.85
C LEU A 25 -6.58 -7.58 -6.75
N ASP A 26 -7.49 -7.81 -7.69
CA ASP A 26 -7.47 -8.97 -8.59
C ASP A 26 -6.45 -8.81 -9.73
N GLU A 27 -6.12 -7.58 -10.12
CA GLU A 27 -5.09 -7.29 -11.12
C GLU A 27 -3.66 -7.38 -10.57
N ALA A 28 -3.49 -7.56 -9.25
CA ALA A 28 -2.19 -7.48 -8.61
C ALA A 28 -1.22 -8.57 -9.06
N ASP A 29 -1.64 -9.83 -9.21
CA ASP A 29 -0.74 -10.92 -9.62
C ASP A 29 -0.25 -10.72 -11.05
N ASP A 30 -1.16 -10.35 -11.96
CA ASP A 30 -0.85 -10.07 -13.36
C ASP A 30 0.10 -8.88 -13.49
N PHE A 31 -0.11 -7.83 -12.70
CA PHE A 31 0.81 -6.69 -12.65
C PHE A 31 2.20 -7.10 -12.16
N LEU A 32 2.29 -7.91 -11.10
CA LEU A 32 3.57 -8.37 -10.55
C LEU A 32 4.33 -9.25 -11.55
N ALA A 33 3.62 -10.10 -12.28
CA ALA A 33 4.20 -10.91 -13.35
C ALA A 33 4.75 -10.03 -14.49
N ALA A 34 4.01 -9.00 -14.91
CA ALA A 34 4.48 -8.06 -15.93
C ALA A 34 5.67 -7.21 -15.44
N ALA A 35 5.65 -6.79 -14.17
CA ALA A 35 6.69 -5.98 -13.55
C ALA A 35 8.03 -6.74 -13.40
N ALA A 36 8.01 -8.07 -13.41
CA ALA A 36 9.20 -8.91 -13.37
C ALA A 36 10.20 -8.59 -14.51
N GLY A 37 9.68 -8.20 -15.68
CA GLY A 37 10.50 -7.86 -16.85
C GLY A 37 11.09 -6.44 -16.83
N LEU A 38 10.67 -5.59 -15.89
CA LEU A 38 11.08 -4.19 -15.84
C LEU A 38 12.42 -4.03 -15.12
N GLY A 39 13.48 -3.78 -15.91
CA GLY A 39 14.79 -3.47 -15.38
C GLY A 39 14.84 -2.11 -14.69
N GLY A 40 15.59 -2.00 -13.59
CA GLY A 40 15.80 -0.74 -12.85
C GLY A 40 14.75 -0.48 -11.76
N MET A 41 13.86 -1.43 -11.50
CA MET A 41 12.87 -1.35 -10.43
C MET A 41 12.94 -2.61 -9.57
N SER A 42 12.73 -2.44 -8.27
CA SER A 42 12.55 -3.52 -7.31
C SER A 42 11.27 -3.25 -6.54
N LEU A 43 10.29 -4.13 -6.71
CA LEU A 43 8.99 -4.02 -6.06
C LEU A 43 9.07 -4.68 -4.69
N ARG A 44 8.73 -3.92 -3.64
CA ARG A 44 9.00 -4.30 -2.25
C ARG A 44 7.75 -4.48 -1.39
N GLY A 45 6.57 -4.44 -2.01
CA GLY A 45 5.33 -4.77 -1.34
C GLY A 45 4.14 -3.99 -1.88
N LEU A 46 3.14 -3.82 -1.02
CA LEU A 46 1.85 -3.26 -1.39
C LEU A 46 1.60 -1.94 -0.64
N MET A 47 0.77 -1.10 -1.24
CA MET A 47 0.33 0.16 -0.67
C MET A 47 -1.15 0.38 -0.96
N THR A 48 -1.89 1.00 -0.05
CA THR A 48 -3.21 1.53 -0.36
C THR A 48 -3.52 2.85 0.34
N ILE A 49 -4.46 3.58 -0.27
CA ILE A 49 -5.16 4.74 0.30
C ILE A 49 -6.65 4.39 0.21
N THR A 50 -7.31 4.37 1.36
CA THR A 50 -8.75 4.12 1.51
C THR A 50 -9.57 5.35 1.13
N ALA A 51 -10.89 5.18 1.00
CA ALA A 51 -11.80 6.31 0.78
C ALA A 51 -11.84 7.21 2.03
N LEU A 52 -11.94 8.53 1.83
CA LEU A 52 -11.85 9.53 2.90
C LEU A 52 -13.00 9.42 3.92
N ASP A 53 -14.22 9.15 3.46
CA ASP A 53 -15.43 9.22 4.30
C ASP A 53 -15.97 7.82 4.69
N ALA A 54 -15.10 6.81 4.72
CA ALA A 54 -15.48 5.47 5.10
C ALA A 54 -15.52 5.29 6.62
N GLY A 55 -16.52 4.56 7.12
CA GLY A 55 -16.58 4.16 8.52
C GLY A 55 -15.48 3.17 8.90
N GLU A 56 -15.17 3.08 10.19
CA GLU A 56 -14.08 2.23 10.70
C GLU A 56 -14.17 0.76 10.27
N GLU A 57 -15.38 0.19 10.26
CA GLU A 57 -15.59 -1.22 9.86
C GLU A 57 -15.21 -1.44 8.39
N GLN A 58 -15.61 -0.53 7.51
CA GLN A 58 -15.28 -0.61 6.09
C GLN A 58 -13.79 -0.39 5.84
N THR A 59 -13.18 0.59 6.52
CA THR A 59 -11.73 0.85 6.47
C THR A 59 -10.93 -0.36 6.96
N ARG A 60 -11.37 -1.00 8.04
CA ARG A 60 -10.76 -2.24 8.55
C ARG A 60 -10.85 -3.36 7.51
N ALA A 61 -12.02 -3.59 6.92
CA ALA A 61 -12.20 -4.63 5.89
C ALA A 61 -11.27 -4.43 4.68
N TRP A 62 -11.05 -3.17 4.27
CA TRP A 62 -10.11 -2.84 3.21
C TRP A 62 -8.64 -3.08 3.57
N PHE A 63 -8.23 -2.74 4.79
CA PHE A 63 -6.87 -3.05 5.25
C PHE A 63 -6.66 -4.57 5.40
N GLU A 64 -7.65 -5.30 5.89
CA GLU A 64 -7.61 -6.74 6.00
C GLU A 64 -7.51 -7.43 4.64
N SER A 65 -8.21 -6.93 3.61
CA SER A 65 -8.13 -7.46 2.25
C SER A 65 -6.75 -7.28 1.64
N LEU A 66 -6.14 -6.10 1.79
CA LEU A 66 -4.77 -5.85 1.34
C LEU A 66 -3.75 -6.70 2.12
N ALA A 67 -3.91 -6.81 3.44
CA ALA A 67 -3.04 -7.62 4.28
C ALA A 67 -3.14 -9.12 3.92
N ALA A 68 -4.34 -9.61 3.62
CA ALA A 68 -4.53 -10.97 3.14
C ALA A 68 -3.79 -11.20 1.80
N LYS A 69 -3.90 -10.26 0.86
CA LYS A 69 -3.17 -10.32 -0.42
C LYS A 69 -1.66 -10.28 -0.23
N PHE A 70 -1.16 -9.38 0.61
CA PHE A 70 0.25 -9.29 0.98
C PHE A 70 0.77 -10.63 1.52
N ARG A 71 0.08 -11.20 2.53
CA ARG A 71 0.45 -12.50 3.12
C ARG A 71 0.41 -13.65 2.12
N ALA A 72 -0.54 -13.64 1.19
CA ALA A 72 -0.62 -14.63 0.13
C ALA A 72 0.60 -14.53 -0.80
N LEU A 73 0.93 -13.33 -1.28
CA LEU A 73 2.07 -13.08 -2.15
C LEU A 73 3.42 -13.38 -1.47
N SER A 74 3.57 -13.06 -0.18
CA SER A 74 4.80 -13.36 0.59
C SER A 74 5.13 -14.87 0.66
N ARG A 75 4.13 -15.74 0.44
CA ARG A 75 4.30 -17.21 0.46
C ARG A 75 4.55 -17.81 -0.92
N GLN A 76 4.41 -17.02 -1.98
CA GLN A 76 4.60 -17.47 -3.35
C GLN A 76 6.06 -17.34 -3.77
N GLN A 77 6.46 -18.13 -4.76
CA GLN A 77 7.74 -17.94 -5.44
C GLN A 77 7.60 -16.73 -6.37
N LEU A 78 8.11 -15.59 -5.93
CA LEU A 78 8.06 -14.34 -6.69
C LEU A 78 9.29 -14.17 -7.60
N PRO A 79 9.17 -13.36 -8.66
CA PRO A 79 10.32 -12.94 -9.48
C PRO A 79 11.44 -12.31 -8.64
N GLU A 80 12.68 -12.36 -9.11
CA GLU A 80 13.87 -11.92 -8.35
C GLU A 80 13.79 -10.45 -7.88
N ASN A 81 13.22 -9.58 -8.72
CA ASN A 81 13.06 -8.15 -8.43
C ASN A 81 11.80 -7.82 -7.60
N VAL A 82 11.04 -8.83 -7.16
CA VAL A 82 9.79 -8.67 -6.41
C VAL A 82 9.91 -9.33 -5.04
N ARG A 83 9.61 -8.55 -3.99
CA ARG A 83 9.54 -8.99 -2.59
C ARG A 83 8.36 -8.33 -1.89
N MET A 84 7.85 -8.97 -0.85
CA MET A 84 6.76 -8.46 -0.02
C MET A 84 7.31 -8.10 1.36
N ASP A 85 8.04 -6.99 1.42
CA ASP A 85 8.69 -6.51 2.65
C ASP A 85 7.85 -5.44 3.34
N TRP A 86 7.13 -4.60 2.59
CA TRP A 86 6.39 -3.46 3.10
C TRP A 86 4.91 -3.54 2.76
N LEU A 87 4.07 -3.40 3.79
CA LEU A 87 2.65 -3.20 3.69
C LEU A 87 2.34 -1.77 4.15
N SER A 88 2.28 -0.85 3.19
CA SER A 88 2.08 0.57 3.42
C SER A 88 0.61 0.95 3.41
N MET A 89 0.03 1.09 4.58
CA MET A 89 -1.37 1.50 4.73
C MET A 89 -1.57 2.19 6.08
N GLY A 90 -2.59 3.03 6.18
CA GLY A 90 -2.80 3.90 7.33
C GLY A 90 -2.15 5.28 7.18
N MET A 91 -2.93 6.30 7.51
CA MET A 91 -2.60 7.71 7.59
C MET A 91 -2.99 8.25 8.97
N SER A 92 -2.85 9.55 9.22
CA SER A 92 -3.06 10.15 10.55
C SER A 92 -4.38 9.78 11.25
N GLY A 93 -5.45 9.48 10.51
CA GLY A 93 -6.78 9.19 11.07
C GLY A 93 -7.15 7.71 11.18
N ASP A 94 -6.33 6.80 10.64
CA ASP A 94 -6.66 5.37 10.55
C ASP A 94 -5.46 4.43 10.70
N PHE A 95 -4.31 4.94 11.15
CA PHE A 95 -3.09 4.14 11.28
C PHE A 95 -3.21 3.03 12.34
N GLU A 96 -4.04 3.20 13.38
CA GLU A 96 -4.31 2.17 14.38
C GLU A 96 -5.05 0.97 13.77
N LEU A 97 -6.04 1.22 12.91
CA LEU A 97 -6.73 0.18 12.16
C LEU A 97 -5.78 -0.53 11.19
N ALA A 98 -4.91 0.22 10.52
CA ALA A 98 -3.88 -0.33 9.64
C ALA A 98 -2.89 -1.23 10.40
N ILE A 99 -2.40 -0.80 11.56
CA ILE A 99 -1.51 -1.60 12.42
C ILE A 99 -2.21 -2.87 12.88
N ALA A 100 -3.48 -2.79 13.31
CA ALA A 100 -4.26 -3.95 13.72
C ALA A 100 -4.43 -4.98 12.58
N ALA A 101 -4.54 -4.52 11.32
CA ALA A 101 -4.61 -5.38 10.14
C ALA A 101 -3.24 -5.94 9.70
N GLY A 102 -2.13 -5.43 10.25
CA GLY A 102 -0.77 -5.91 10.01
C GLY A 102 0.13 -4.98 9.18
N ALA A 103 -0.19 -3.69 9.09
CA ALA A 103 0.70 -2.70 8.45
C ALA A 103 2.06 -2.65 9.15
N ASN A 104 3.13 -2.53 8.37
CA ASN A 104 4.48 -2.30 8.87
C ASN A 104 5.09 -0.98 8.36
N MET A 105 4.29 -0.18 7.66
CA MET A 105 4.61 1.18 7.25
C MET A 105 3.32 2.01 7.27
N VAL A 106 3.27 3.00 8.17
CA VAL A 106 2.18 3.98 8.27
C VAL A 106 2.66 5.36 7.79
N ARG A 107 1.76 6.20 7.30
CA ARG A 107 2.08 7.50 6.69
C ARG A 107 1.43 8.64 7.48
N VAL A 108 2.07 9.05 8.56
CA VAL A 108 1.51 10.05 9.49
C VAL A 108 2.02 11.45 9.13
N GLY A 109 1.08 12.37 8.86
CA GLY A 109 1.38 13.76 8.50
C GLY A 109 0.83 14.71 9.55
N SER A 110 -0.46 15.03 9.43
CA SER A 110 -1.16 15.97 10.32
C SER A 110 -1.04 15.64 11.82
N ALA A 111 -1.02 14.36 12.23
CA ALA A 111 -0.86 14.03 13.65
C ALA A 111 0.57 14.26 14.19
N ILE A 112 1.57 14.47 13.32
CA ILE A 112 2.95 14.83 13.70
C ILE A 112 3.19 16.33 13.51
N PHE A 113 2.71 16.90 12.40
CA PHE A 113 3.08 18.24 11.93
C PHE A 113 1.96 19.29 12.12
N THR A 114 1.06 19.10 13.08
CA THR A 114 0.17 20.19 13.52
C THR A 114 1.03 21.33 14.09
N GLY A 115 1.30 22.34 13.27
CA GLY A 115 1.89 23.60 13.72
C GLY A 115 0.91 24.37 14.61
N GLU A 116 1.42 25.29 15.43
CA GLU A 116 0.63 26.09 16.40
C GLU A 116 -0.54 26.88 15.75
N ASP A 117 -0.58 27.00 14.41
CA ASP A 117 -1.58 27.78 13.67
C ASP A 117 -2.43 26.99 12.67
N GLY A 118 -2.44 25.65 12.71
CA GLY A 118 -3.36 24.85 11.88
C GLY A 118 -3.10 24.91 10.35
N GLN A 119 -1.94 25.38 9.90
CA GLN A 119 -1.61 25.56 8.48
C GLN A 119 -1.46 24.28 7.64
N TYR A 120 -1.56 23.10 8.25
CA TYR A 120 -1.39 21.81 7.59
C TYR A 120 -2.60 20.87 7.76
N ALA A 121 -3.76 21.42 8.13
CA ALA A 121 -5.04 20.71 8.17
C ALA A 121 -5.75 20.78 6.81
#